data_AF-A0A367IXY7-F1
#
_entry.id   AF-A0A367IXY7-F1
#
_cell.length_a   1.000
_cell.length_b   1.000
_cell.length_c   1.000
_cell.angle_alpha   90.00
_cell.angle_beta   90.00
_cell.angle_gamma   90.00
#
_symmetry.space_group_name_H-M   'P 1'
#
loop_
_entity.id
_entity.type
_entity.pdbx_description
1 polymer ?
#
loop_
_entity_poly.entity_id
_entity_poly.type
_entity_poly.pdbx_seq_one_letter_code
_entity_poly.pdbx_strand_id
1 'polypeptide(L)'
;MGAKVSIPHSVLHSARKRSSRTISKHASPTEYEQTLTDHSGDSRVSSTTVDLSLLCFNAHQKTASDRMTCNHFALKALFEGNVMPVIKQHIDFSSTSTAVLDIGCGSGSWVMDMATEYPSTQFIGIDQLPLFPHDIRPANVTFKQADVLTGLP
;
A
#
# COMPACT_ATOMS: atom_id res chain seq x y z
N MET A 1 -60.72 5.38 21.91
CA MET A 1 -59.58 6.33 21.88
C MET A 1 -58.83 6.10 20.56
N GLY A 2 -59.00 6.83 19.46
CA GLY A 2 -59.68 8.10 19.24
C GLY A 2 -58.70 9.26 19.09
N ALA A 3 -57.83 9.28 18.07
CA ALA A 3 -57.23 10.51 17.56
C ALA A 3 -56.78 10.33 16.09
N LYS A 4 -57.65 10.77 15.18
CA LYS A 4 -57.28 11.24 13.84
C LYS A 4 -56.90 12.72 13.97
N VAL A 5 -55.86 13.18 13.28
CA VAL A 5 -55.67 14.60 12.98
C VAL A 5 -55.35 14.75 11.50
N SER A 6 -55.98 15.76 10.88
CA SER A 6 -56.14 15.95 9.45
C SER A 6 -56.05 17.45 9.13
N ILE A 7 -55.54 17.77 7.92
CA ILE A 7 -55.74 19.00 7.07
C ILE A 7 -54.96 20.29 7.48
N PRO A 8 -54.54 21.26 6.60
CA PRO A 8 -54.67 21.41 5.12
C PRO A 8 -53.38 21.74 4.29
N HIS A 9 -53.59 21.68 2.96
CA HIS A 9 -52.81 22.24 1.84
C HIS A 9 -52.73 23.79 1.80
N SER A 10 -51.61 24.34 1.32
CA SER A 10 -51.62 25.49 0.40
C SER A 10 -50.39 25.50 -0.51
N VAL A 11 -50.61 25.92 -1.75
CA VAL A 11 -49.75 25.87 -2.93
C VAL A 11 -49.16 27.27 -3.16
N LEU A 12 -47.90 27.38 -3.62
CA LEU A 12 -47.47 28.14 -4.82
C LEU A 12 -45.98 28.54 -4.82
N HIS A 13 -45.35 28.20 -5.95
CA HIS A 13 -44.21 28.82 -6.64
C HIS A 13 -42.96 29.31 -5.89
N SER A 14 -41.82 28.69 -6.23
CA SER A 14 -40.80 29.41 -7.01
C SER A 14 -39.85 28.45 -7.73
N ALA A 15 -39.86 28.52 -9.06
CA ALA A 15 -38.91 27.83 -9.91
C ALA A 15 -37.50 28.44 -9.70
N ARG A 16 -36.58 27.67 -9.11
CA ARG A 16 -35.19 28.09 -8.98
C ARG A 16 -34.49 27.91 -10.32
N LYS A 17 -34.23 29.03 -11.01
CA LYS A 17 -33.40 29.10 -12.23
C LYS A 17 -32.07 28.37 -11.99
N ARG A 18 -31.81 27.33 -12.79
CA ARG A 18 -30.52 26.62 -12.84
C ARG A 18 -29.52 27.55 -13.53
N SER A 19 -28.69 28.24 -12.74
CA SER A 19 -27.57 29.01 -13.26
C SER A 19 -26.55 28.04 -13.85
N SER A 20 -26.46 28.01 -15.18
CA SER A 20 -25.38 27.36 -15.90
C SER A 20 -24.06 27.99 -15.47
N ARG A 21 -23.21 27.22 -14.78
CA ARG A 21 -21.77 27.50 -14.69
C ARG A 21 -21.06 26.39 -15.43
N THR A 22 -20.58 26.73 -16.62
CA THR A 22 -19.60 26.00 -17.40
C THR A 22 -18.31 25.97 -16.59
N ILE A 23 -17.84 24.79 -16.17
CA ILE A 23 -16.45 24.58 -15.73
C ILE A 23 -15.77 23.75 -16.82
N SER A 24 -14.67 24.32 -17.30
CA SER A 24 -13.89 23.93 -18.45
C SER A 24 -13.44 22.47 -18.40
N LYS A 25 -13.40 21.84 -19.57
CA LYS A 25 -12.87 20.51 -19.80
C LYS A 25 -11.37 20.47 -19.47
N HIS A 26 -10.98 19.32 -18.93
CA HIS A 26 -9.65 18.72 -18.84
C HIS A 26 -8.56 19.35 -19.74
N ALA A 27 -7.46 19.77 -19.12
CA ALA A 27 -6.14 19.72 -19.73
C ALA A 27 -5.45 18.45 -19.22
N SER A 28 -5.04 17.58 -20.15
CA SER A 28 -4.34 16.32 -19.90
C SER A 28 -2.91 16.58 -19.39
N PRO A 29 -2.32 15.71 -18.53
CA PRO A 29 -0.91 15.75 -18.24
C PRO A 29 -0.12 15.33 -19.48
N THR A 30 0.85 16.16 -19.83
CA THR A 30 1.82 16.00 -20.90
C THR A 30 2.57 14.68 -20.78
N GLU A 31 2.44 13.81 -21.78
CA GLU A 31 3.41 12.74 -22.04
C GLU A 31 4.75 13.39 -22.36
N TYR A 32 5.75 13.18 -21.51
CA TYR A 32 7.14 13.46 -21.85
C TYR A 32 7.77 12.14 -22.28
N GLU A 33 7.70 11.87 -23.58
CA GLU A 33 8.37 10.75 -24.21
C GLU A 33 9.81 11.15 -24.53
N GLN A 34 10.77 10.69 -23.73
CA GLN A 34 12.19 10.80 -24.04
C GLN A 34 12.59 9.57 -24.87
N THR A 35 12.61 9.74 -26.19
CA THR A 35 13.05 8.71 -27.13
C THR A 35 14.57 8.63 -27.15
N LEU A 36 15.13 7.60 -26.49
CA LEU A 36 16.47 7.11 -26.80
C LEU A 36 16.34 6.10 -27.94
N THR A 37 16.66 6.52 -29.15
CA THR A 37 16.79 5.60 -30.29
C THR A 37 18.09 4.85 -30.16
N ASP A 38 18.03 3.54 -29.90
CA ASP A 38 19.15 2.65 -30.18
C ASP A 38 18.86 1.81 -31.42
N HIS A 39 19.84 1.79 -32.32
CA HIS A 39 19.78 1.07 -33.58
C HIS A 39 20.29 -0.34 -33.34
N SER A 40 19.47 -1.32 -33.75
CA SER A 40 19.81 -2.73 -34.03
C SER A 40 19.73 -3.72 -32.86
N GLY A 41 18.97 -4.80 -33.07
CA GLY A 41 19.24 -6.09 -32.43
C GLY A 41 18.19 -6.56 -31.42
N ASP A 42 17.20 -7.27 -31.94
CA ASP A 42 16.31 -8.24 -31.29
C ASP A 42 16.55 -8.54 -29.80
N SER A 43 15.62 -8.11 -28.95
CA SER A 43 15.28 -8.79 -27.69
C SER A 43 13.88 -8.37 -27.25
N ARG A 44 12.96 -9.34 -27.13
CA ARG A 44 11.67 -9.17 -26.46
C ARG A 44 11.92 -8.88 -24.98
N VAL A 45 12.11 -7.62 -24.62
CA VAL A 45 11.95 -7.15 -23.25
C VAL A 45 10.44 -7.19 -22.97
N SER A 46 10.01 -8.15 -22.16
CA SER A 46 8.66 -8.13 -21.59
C SER A 46 8.60 -6.93 -20.66
N SER A 47 8.14 -5.80 -21.18
CA SER A 47 7.97 -4.59 -20.41
C SER A 47 6.76 -4.79 -19.49
N THR A 48 7.00 -5.23 -18.26
CA THR A 48 5.96 -5.34 -17.23
C THR A 48 5.62 -3.92 -16.78
N THR A 49 4.77 -3.22 -17.53
CA THR A 49 4.23 -1.93 -17.11
C THR A 49 3.31 -2.15 -15.91
N VAL A 50 3.86 -2.03 -14.71
CA VAL A 50 3.07 -1.94 -13.48
C VAL A 50 2.51 -0.53 -13.40
N ASP A 51 1.19 -0.40 -13.53
CA ASP A 51 0.49 0.88 -13.38
C ASP A 51 0.60 1.33 -11.91
N LEU A 52 1.57 2.21 -11.65
CA LEU A 52 1.83 2.81 -10.34
C LEU A 52 0.66 3.69 -9.85
N SER A 53 -0.34 4.01 -10.69
CA SER A 53 -1.54 4.72 -10.25
C SER A 53 -2.49 3.84 -9.42
N LEU A 54 -2.48 2.52 -9.64
CA LEU A 54 -3.22 1.54 -8.81
C LEU A 54 -2.65 1.39 -7.40
N LEU A 55 -1.40 1.80 -7.22
CA LEU A 55 -0.63 1.63 -6.01
C LEU A 55 -1.13 2.52 -4.86
N CYS A 56 -1.87 3.60 -5.15
CA CYS A 56 -2.31 4.56 -4.14
C CYS A 56 -3.71 5.15 -4.32
N PHE A 57 -4.49 4.76 -5.34
CA PHE A 57 -5.81 5.36 -5.64
C PHE A 57 -6.93 4.34 -5.90
N ASN A 58 -7.00 3.25 -5.12
CA ASN A 58 -8.24 2.46 -5.11
C ASN A 58 -9.19 3.03 -4.04
N ALA A 59 -10.37 3.52 -4.45
CA ALA A 59 -11.37 4.13 -3.55
C ALA A 59 -11.89 3.19 -2.43
N HIS A 60 -11.46 1.92 -2.45
CA HIS A 60 -11.74 0.90 -1.43
C HIS A 60 -10.66 0.76 -0.34
N GLN A 61 -9.48 1.38 -0.48
CA GLN A 61 -8.45 1.40 0.57
C GLN A 61 -8.88 2.36 1.67
N LYS A 62 -9.38 1.81 2.79
CA LYS A 62 -10.01 2.62 3.85
C LYS A 62 -9.04 3.06 4.94
N THR A 63 -7.91 2.37 5.12
CA THR A 63 -6.98 2.64 6.23
C THR A 63 -5.53 2.85 5.78
N ALA A 64 -4.73 3.49 6.64
CA ALA A 64 -3.28 3.63 6.41
C ALA A 64 -2.58 2.26 6.32
N SER A 65 -3.05 1.27 7.09
CA SER A 65 -2.53 -0.11 7.07
C SER A 65 -2.79 -0.80 5.74
N ASP A 66 -3.99 -0.63 5.15
CA ASP A 66 -4.32 -1.17 3.83
C ASP A 66 -3.39 -0.59 2.76
N ARG A 67 -3.16 0.72 2.80
CA ARG A 67 -2.24 1.41 1.88
C ARG A 67 -0.81 0.88 2.00
N MET A 68 -0.31 0.70 3.22
CA MET A 68 1.01 0.10 3.46
C MET A 68 1.12 -1.32 2.92
N THR A 69 0.09 -2.13 3.16
CA THR A 69 0.03 -3.51 2.68
C THR A 69 0.03 -3.55 1.15
N CYS A 70 -0.75 -2.69 0.49
CA CYS A 70 -0.73 -2.58 -0.97
C CYS A 70 0.62 -2.11 -1.50
N ASN A 71 1.26 -1.15 -0.84
CA ASN A 71 2.61 -0.69 -1.21
C ASN A 71 3.63 -1.83 -1.15
N HIS A 72 3.62 -2.64 -0.09
CA HIS A 72 4.48 -3.83 0.04
C HIS A 72 4.33 -4.76 -1.17
N PHE A 73 3.09 -5.17 -1.49
CA PHE A 73 2.87 -6.12 -2.57
C PHE A 73 3.18 -5.57 -3.97
N ALA A 74 2.96 -4.28 -4.19
CA ALA A 74 3.30 -3.70 -5.48
C ALA A 74 4.80 -3.49 -5.65
N LEU A 75 5.53 -3.12 -4.59
CA LEU A 75 7.00 -3.08 -4.63
C LEU A 75 7.57 -4.48 -4.83
N LYS A 76 7.03 -5.48 -4.14
CA LYS A 76 7.38 -6.89 -4.36
C LYS A 76 7.16 -7.31 -5.81
N ALA A 77 6.03 -6.91 -6.41
CA ALA A 77 5.75 -7.20 -7.81
C ALA A 77 6.70 -6.47 -8.77
N LEU A 78 7.00 -5.19 -8.53
CA LEU A 78 7.92 -4.40 -9.33
C LEU A 78 9.35 -4.97 -9.31
N PHE A 79 9.81 -5.43 -8.15
CA PHE A 79 11.16 -5.97 -7.97
C PHE A 79 11.24 -7.51 -8.04
N GLU A 80 10.12 -8.16 -8.34
CA GLU A 80 10.01 -9.62 -8.44
C GLU A 80 10.49 -10.38 -7.18
N GLY A 81 10.37 -9.77 -6.00
CA GLY A 81 10.83 -10.36 -4.75
C GLY A 81 10.76 -9.41 -3.55
N ASN A 82 10.88 -9.99 -2.36
CA ASN A 82 10.89 -9.24 -1.10
C ASN A 82 12.26 -8.57 -0.80
N VAL A 83 13.34 -9.09 -1.38
CA VAL A 83 14.70 -8.57 -1.27
C VAL A 83 15.40 -8.68 -2.63
N MET A 84 16.30 -7.73 -2.90
CA MET A 84 17.08 -7.72 -4.12
C MET A 84 17.97 -8.97 -4.21
N PRO A 85 18.18 -9.55 -5.40
CA PRO A 85 19.00 -10.75 -5.57
C PRO A 85 20.42 -10.61 -5.01
N VAL A 86 21.02 -9.41 -5.08
CA VAL A 86 22.36 -9.13 -4.53
C VAL A 86 22.42 -9.35 -3.02
N ILE A 87 21.34 -9.06 -2.28
CA ILE A 87 21.31 -9.24 -0.81
C ILE A 87 21.30 -10.72 -0.45
N LYS A 88 20.60 -11.55 -1.23
CA LYS A 88 20.55 -13.01 -1.02
C LYS A 88 21.92 -13.69 -1.18
N GLN A 89 22.90 -13.03 -1.79
CA GLN A 89 24.27 -13.53 -1.91
C GLN A 89 25.11 -13.29 -0.65
N HIS A 90 24.67 -12.38 0.22
CA HIS A 90 25.41 -11.96 1.42
C HIS A 90 24.76 -12.41 2.72
N ILE A 91 23.50 -12.83 2.68
CA ILE A 91 22.73 -13.23 3.85
C ILE A 91 22.17 -14.63 3.62
N ASP A 92 22.47 -15.54 4.54
CA ASP A 92 21.85 -16.86 4.56
C ASP A 92 20.51 -16.80 5.32
N PHE A 93 19.43 -16.61 4.58
CA PHE A 93 18.07 -16.64 5.13
C PHE A 93 17.57 -18.05 5.49
N SER A 94 18.35 -19.09 5.22
CA SER A 94 18.01 -20.48 5.61
C SER A 94 18.58 -20.86 6.96
N SER A 95 19.41 -20.00 7.57
CA SER A 95 20.02 -20.25 8.87
C SER A 95 19.13 -19.83 10.03
N THR A 96 19.15 -20.62 11.10
CA THR A 96 18.55 -20.29 12.40
C THR A 96 19.33 -19.27 13.21
N SER A 97 20.57 -18.96 12.81
CA SER A 97 21.39 -17.90 13.41
C SER A 97 21.15 -16.53 12.77
N THR A 98 20.45 -16.46 11.64
CA THR A 98 20.13 -15.21 10.97
C THR A 98 18.95 -14.54 11.66
N ALA A 99 19.12 -13.26 11.98
CA ALA A 99 18.08 -12.41 12.53
C ALA A 99 18.01 -11.10 11.74
N VAL A 100 16.80 -10.67 11.39
CA VAL A 100 16.52 -9.46 10.61
C VAL A 100 15.67 -8.51 11.43
N LEU A 101 16.08 -7.25 11.51
CA LEU A 101 15.32 -6.18 12.16
C LEU A 101 14.75 -5.24 11.08
N ASP A 102 13.43 -5.12 11.03
CA ASP A 102 12.71 -4.13 10.23
C ASP A 102 12.31 -2.95 11.11
N ILE A 103 12.85 -1.77 10.78
CA ILE A 103 12.66 -0.53 11.55
C ILE A 103 11.62 0.34 10.85
N GLY A 104 10.55 0.69 11.58
CA GLY A 104 9.40 1.36 10.98
C GLY A 104 8.52 0.36 10.21
N CYS A 105 8.32 -0.84 10.78
CA CYS A 105 7.66 -1.94 10.09
C CYS A 105 6.16 -1.68 9.80
N GLY A 106 5.55 -0.65 10.41
CA GLY A 106 4.15 -0.28 10.34
C GLY A 106 3.18 -1.47 10.47
N SER A 107 2.42 -1.79 9.41
CA SER A 107 1.50 -2.94 9.39
C SER A 107 2.19 -4.31 9.50
N GLY A 108 3.52 -4.37 9.37
CA GLY A 108 4.31 -5.59 9.45
C GLY A 108 4.22 -6.49 8.21
N SER A 109 3.63 -6.01 7.11
CA SER A 109 3.39 -6.84 5.90
C SER A 109 4.68 -7.44 5.34
N TRP A 110 5.77 -6.67 5.27
CA TRP A 110 7.05 -7.16 4.78
C TRP A 110 7.67 -8.21 5.71
N VAL A 111 7.67 -7.96 7.02
CA VAL A 111 8.13 -8.90 8.06
C VAL A 111 7.39 -10.24 7.96
N MET A 112 6.07 -10.20 7.82
CA MET A 112 5.23 -11.39 7.74
C MET A 112 5.47 -12.20 6.46
N ASP A 113 5.64 -11.52 5.33
CA ASP A 113 5.93 -12.14 4.04
C ASP A 113 7.32 -12.80 4.04
N MET A 114 8.34 -12.07 4.50
CA MET A 114 9.70 -12.60 4.64
C MET A 114 9.78 -13.79 5.61
N ALA A 115 9.10 -13.71 6.75
CA ALA A 115 9.07 -14.81 7.72
C ALA A 115 8.38 -16.07 7.19
N THR A 116 7.40 -15.90 6.30
CA THR A 116 6.74 -17.01 5.60
C THR A 116 7.65 -17.61 4.54
N GLU A 117 8.39 -16.79 3.80
CA GLU A 117 9.37 -17.23 2.78
C GLU A 117 10.60 -17.93 3.41
N TYR A 118 11.03 -17.49 4.59
CA TYR A 118 12.23 -17.95 5.28
C TYR A 118 11.95 -18.39 6.72
N PRO A 119 11.34 -19.58 6.92
CA PRO A 119 10.86 -20.03 8.23
C PRO A 119 11.96 -20.29 9.27
N SER A 120 13.21 -20.44 8.84
CA SER A 120 14.36 -20.64 9.73
C SER A 120 14.95 -19.33 10.26
N THR A 121 14.77 -18.22 9.56
CA THR A 121 15.29 -16.91 9.97
C THR A 121 14.35 -16.24 10.97
N GLN A 122 14.91 -15.56 11.96
CA GLN A 122 14.14 -14.75 12.91
C GLN A 122 13.89 -13.35 12.34
N PHE A 123 12.65 -12.89 12.36
CA PHE A 123 12.28 -11.55 11.91
C PHE A 123 11.70 -10.74 13.07
N ILE A 124 12.19 -9.52 13.23
CA ILE A 124 11.80 -8.60 14.29
C ILE A 124 11.30 -7.32 13.62
N GLY A 125 10.04 -6.96 13.82
CA GLY A 125 9.49 -5.69 13.37
C GLY A 125 9.34 -4.72 14.54
N ILE A 126 9.86 -3.51 14.39
CA ILE A 126 9.65 -2.44 15.37
C ILE A 126 9.04 -1.21 14.73
N ASP A 127 8.14 -0.56 15.45
CA ASP A 127 7.53 0.71 15.03
C ASP A 127 7.12 1.53 16.26
N GLN A 128 7.05 2.85 16.11
CA GLN A 128 6.53 3.74 17.15
C GLN A 128 5.02 3.56 17.34
N LEU A 129 4.29 3.23 16.26
CA LEU A 129 2.86 2.98 16.26
C LEU A 129 2.58 1.46 16.21
N PRO A 130 1.70 0.93 17.07
CA PRO A 130 1.38 -0.49 17.11
C PRO A 130 0.38 -0.86 16.01
N LEU A 131 0.76 -0.70 14.74
CA LEU A 131 -0.08 -1.01 13.56
C LEU A 131 0.06 -2.46 13.09
N PHE A 132 1.09 -3.17 13.56
CA PHE A 132 1.39 -4.55 13.24
C PHE A 132 0.41 -5.54 13.91
N PRO A 133 0.25 -6.77 13.38
CA PRO A 133 -0.64 -7.76 13.95
C PRO A 133 -0.17 -8.25 15.33
N HIS A 134 -1.11 -8.39 16.27
CA HIS A 134 -0.83 -8.88 17.62
C HIS A 134 -1.03 -10.39 17.76
N ASP A 135 -2.09 -10.94 17.16
CA ASP A 135 -2.54 -12.30 17.47
C ASP A 135 -2.07 -13.35 16.46
N ILE A 136 -2.12 -13.04 15.16
CA ILE A 136 -1.84 -14.00 14.08
C ILE A 136 -0.52 -13.64 13.41
N ARG A 137 0.50 -14.46 13.63
CA ARG A 137 1.83 -14.32 13.02
C ARG A 137 2.63 -15.62 13.02
N PRO A 138 3.59 -15.80 12.09
CA PRO A 138 4.53 -16.91 12.13
C PRO A 138 5.32 -16.96 13.44
N ALA A 139 5.73 -18.16 13.86
CA ALA A 139 6.45 -18.37 15.12
C ALA A 139 7.84 -17.71 15.14
N ASN A 140 8.44 -17.49 13.97
CA ASN A 140 9.72 -16.82 13.78
C ASN A 140 9.60 -15.28 13.69
N VAL A 141 8.44 -14.70 14.02
CA VAL A 141 8.22 -13.25 14.03
C VAL A 141 8.13 -12.72 15.46
N THR A 142 8.77 -11.58 15.73
CA THR A 142 8.57 -10.75 16.93
C THR A 142 8.19 -9.34 16.53
N PHE A 143 7.12 -8.77 17.10
CA PHE A 143 6.81 -7.35 16.95
C PHE A 143 6.99 -6.63 18.29
N LYS A 144 7.54 -5.42 18.26
CA LYS A 144 7.72 -4.59 19.45
C LYS A 144 7.43 -3.14 19.13
N GLN A 145 6.57 -2.50 19.92
CA GLN A 145 6.42 -1.05 19.83
C GLN A 145 7.67 -0.41 20.46
N ALA A 146 8.38 0.42 19.72
CA ALA A 146 9.62 1.05 20.18
C ALA A 146 9.88 2.37 19.46
N ASP A 147 10.46 3.33 20.18
CA ASP A 147 11.04 4.53 19.57
C ASP A 147 12.54 4.31 19.36
N VAL A 148 12.94 4.19 18.10
CA VAL A 148 14.34 3.95 17.67
C VAL A 148 15.26 5.09 18.14
N LEU A 149 14.73 6.31 18.29
CA LEU A 149 15.50 7.45 18.79
C LEU A 149 15.86 7.32 20.26
N THR A 150 15.16 6.47 21.00
CA THR A 150 15.47 6.12 22.40
C THR A 150 16.43 4.94 22.52
N GLY A 151 16.81 4.33 21.38
CA GLY A 151 17.69 3.17 21.30
C GLY A 151 17.01 1.97 20.65
N LEU A 152 17.83 0.97 20.28
CA LEU A 152 17.32 -0.31 19.84
C LEU A 152 16.93 -1.17 21.07
N PRO A 153 15.80 -1.89 20.99
CA PRO A 153 15.26 -2.69 22.08
C PRO A 153 16.06 -3.90 22.51
#